data_AF-A0A3B4ZF86-F1
#
_entry.id   AF-A0A3B4ZF86-F1
#
_cell.length_a   1.000
_cell.length_b   1.000
_cell.length_c   1.000
_cell.angle_alpha   90.00
_cell.angle_beta   90.00
_cell.angle_gamma   90.00
#
_symmetry.space_group_name_H-M   'P 1'
#
loop_
_entity.id
_entity.type
_entity.pdbx_description
1 polymer ?
#
loop_
_entity_poly.entity_id
_entity_poly.type
_entity_poly.pdbx_seq_one_letter_code
_entity_poly.pdbx_strand_id
1 'polypeptide(L)'
;MSSPAQPENTEDAWKFTHTSESKQRNSLTLIDLCVAAVLEKQCNELMMAKFGKLVDLEALQMLSGNRRLEELKHEKLLKEAEYAKEVQQWDVEEARQNLMEVTRCNTEHLRKATSLLEEKKELELKLHARQKKMGRQRFQDYRRHVDREDVRRLQELVKTQSQQAEALRREISLLSCKGGHVLPPDQTRLPPLLIHPSMIYTPLNPHEGRGGLESISADSG
;
A
#
# COMPACT_ATOMS: atom_id res chain seq x y z
N MET A 1 -40.33 51.51 -32.08
CA MET A 1 -39.53 50.27 -32.15
C MET A 1 -40.04 49.47 -33.34
N SER A 2 -39.28 49.37 -34.42
CA SER A 2 -39.50 48.36 -35.48
C SER A 2 -38.15 47.84 -35.91
N SER A 3 -37.91 46.57 -35.65
CA SER A 3 -36.69 45.83 -35.99
C SER A 3 -36.93 45.04 -37.28
N PRO A 4 -36.00 45.00 -38.25
CA PRO A 4 -36.10 44.05 -39.36
C PRO A 4 -35.21 42.82 -39.16
N ALA A 5 -35.80 41.69 -39.52
CA ALA A 5 -35.35 40.30 -39.40
C ALA A 5 -34.16 39.91 -40.32
N GLN A 6 -33.49 38.81 -39.97
CA GLN A 6 -32.38 38.17 -40.70
C GLN A 6 -32.89 37.01 -41.60
N PRO A 7 -32.26 36.73 -42.75
CA PRO A 7 -32.71 35.75 -43.75
C PRO A 7 -32.33 34.29 -43.46
N GLU A 8 -33.27 33.38 -43.75
CA GLU A 8 -33.15 31.90 -43.77
C GLU A 8 -32.47 31.41 -45.07
N ASN A 9 -31.27 30.82 -44.96
CA ASN A 9 -30.78 29.62 -45.68
C ASN A 9 -29.25 29.63 -45.68
N THR A 10 -28.64 28.72 -44.93
CA THR A 10 -27.22 28.79 -44.56
C THR A 10 -26.29 28.25 -45.65
N GLU A 11 -26.68 27.25 -46.44
CA GLU A 11 -25.80 26.65 -47.46
C GLU A 11 -25.51 27.58 -48.65
N ASP A 12 -26.52 28.30 -49.13
CA ASP A 12 -26.35 29.28 -50.22
C ASP A 12 -25.53 30.48 -49.75
N ALA A 13 -25.69 30.87 -48.48
CA ALA A 13 -24.86 31.89 -47.85
C ALA A 13 -23.38 31.46 -47.76
N TRP A 14 -23.10 30.19 -47.43
CA TRP A 14 -21.73 29.65 -47.40
C TRP A 14 -21.08 29.57 -48.79
N LYS A 15 -21.83 29.14 -49.82
CA LYS A 15 -21.31 29.10 -51.20
C LYS A 15 -21.07 30.49 -51.76
N PHE A 16 -21.98 31.44 -51.49
CA PHE A 16 -21.83 32.83 -51.91
C PHE A 16 -20.62 33.49 -51.23
N THR A 17 -20.46 33.31 -49.92
CA THR A 17 -19.32 33.86 -49.15
C THR A 17 -17.99 33.27 -49.58
N HIS A 18 -17.86 31.95 -49.72
CA HIS A 18 -16.62 31.33 -50.18
C HIS A 18 -16.27 31.71 -51.62
N THR A 19 -17.27 31.88 -52.49
CA THR A 19 -17.05 32.34 -53.87
C THR A 19 -16.69 33.82 -53.92
N SER A 20 -17.30 34.67 -53.07
CA SER A 20 -16.94 36.09 -52.99
C SER A 20 -15.55 36.29 -52.40
N GLU A 21 -15.16 35.52 -51.38
CA GLU A 21 -13.84 35.57 -50.78
C GLU A 21 -12.76 35.06 -51.73
N SER A 22 -13.03 34.00 -52.49
CA SER A 22 -12.11 33.51 -53.52
C SER A 22 -11.94 34.53 -54.66
N LYS A 23 -13.04 35.15 -55.12
CA LYS A 23 -12.99 36.24 -56.10
C LYS A 23 -12.22 37.46 -55.57
N GLN A 24 -12.43 37.83 -54.31
CA GLN A 24 -11.69 38.92 -53.66
C GLN A 24 -10.20 38.59 -53.55
N ARG A 25 -9.83 37.40 -53.06
CA ARG A 25 -8.43 36.94 -53.02
C ARG A 25 -7.77 36.98 -54.39
N ASN A 26 -8.43 36.43 -55.41
CA ASN A 26 -7.89 36.46 -56.77
C ASN A 26 -7.74 37.89 -57.30
N SER A 27 -8.71 38.78 -57.03
CA SER A 27 -8.60 40.20 -57.41
C SER A 27 -7.45 40.92 -56.70
N LEU A 28 -7.22 40.64 -55.41
CA LEU A 28 -6.09 41.16 -54.64
C LEU A 28 -4.76 40.67 -55.24
N THR A 29 -4.62 39.37 -55.52
CA THR A 29 -3.39 38.83 -56.13
C THR A 29 -3.12 39.41 -57.52
N LEU A 30 -4.17 39.73 -58.29
CA LEU A 30 -4.05 40.35 -59.61
C LEU A 30 -3.61 41.81 -59.51
N ILE A 31 -4.12 42.55 -58.52
CA ILE A 31 -3.68 43.90 -58.22
C ILE A 31 -2.22 43.90 -57.78
N ASP A 32 -1.81 43.00 -56.88
CA ASP A 32 -0.43 42.88 -56.42
C ASP A 32 0.53 42.59 -57.58
N LEU A 33 0.14 41.70 -58.51
CA LEU A 33 0.92 41.39 -59.70
C LEU A 33 1.01 42.59 -60.67
N CYS A 34 -0.10 43.31 -60.89
CA CYS A 34 -0.10 44.52 -61.72
C CYS A 34 0.76 45.63 -61.10
N VAL A 35 0.67 45.82 -59.79
CA VAL A 35 1.50 46.79 -59.07
C VAL A 35 2.97 46.41 -59.18
N ALA A 36 3.32 45.13 -59.01
CA ALA A 36 4.68 44.65 -59.19
C ALA A 36 5.22 44.93 -60.60
N ALA A 37 4.44 44.64 -61.64
CA ALA A 37 4.84 44.90 -63.04
C ALA A 37 4.99 46.40 -63.36
N VAL A 38 4.12 47.25 -62.81
CA VAL A 38 4.23 48.72 -62.99
C VAL A 38 5.47 49.26 -62.28
N LEU A 39 5.72 48.82 -61.06
CA LEU A 39 6.91 49.22 -60.30
C LEU A 39 8.19 48.72 -60.95
N GLU A 40 8.21 47.50 -61.49
CA GLU A 40 9.34 46.96 -62.24
C GLU A 40 9.65 47.80 -63.48
N LYS A 41 8.62 48.19 -64.25
CA LYS A 41 8.78 49.08 -65.40
C LYS A 41 9.33 50.45 -65.00
N GLN A 42 8.78 51.07 -63.95
CA GLN A 42 9.27 52.36 -63.44
C GLN A 42 10.71 52.26 -62.93
N CYS A 43 11.07 51.16 -62.28
CA CYS A 43 12.43 50.89 -61.82
C CYS A 43 13.39 50.79 -63.01
N ASN A 44 13.02 50.05 -64.05
CA ASN A 44 13.81 49.91 -65.27
C ASN A 44 14.01 51.24 -65.99
N GLU A 45 12.97 52.05 -66.13
CA GLU A 45 13.05 53.41 -66.69
C GLU A 45 14.00 54.30 -65.88
N LEU A 46 13.91 54.24 -64.54
CA LEU A 46 14.79 55.00 -63.65
C LEU A 46 16.25 54.53 -63.74
N MET A 47 16.50 53.22 -63.81
CA MET A 47 17.84 52.66 -63.98
C MET A 47 18.46 53.07 -65.31
N MET A 48 17.68 53.03 -66.40
CA MET A 48 18.12 53.53 -67.70
C MET A 48 18.42 55.03 -67.67
N ALA A 49 17.58 55.84 -67.00
CA ALA A 49 17.78 57.28 -66.90
C ALA A 49 18.99 57.67 -66.04
N LYS A 50 19.27 56.92 -64.97
CA LYS A 50 20.37 57.22 -64.03
C LYS A 50 21.71 56.63 -64.45
N PHE A 51 21.71 55.42 -65.01
CA PHE A 51 22.92 54.63 -65.26
C PHE A 51 23.15 54.30 -66.74
N GLY A 52 22.19 54.62 -67.63
CA GLY A 52 22.29 54.34 -69.07
C GLY A 52 22.17 52.86 -69.45
N LYS A 53 21.94 51.98 -68.48
CA LYS A 53 21.79 50.53 -68.65
C LYS A 53 20.92 49.96 -67.52
N LEU A 54 20.34 48.78 -67.75
CA LEU A 54 19.73 48.00 -66.68
C LEU A 54 20.84 47.48 -65.75
N VAL A 55 20.63 47.66 -64.45
CA VAL A 55 21.56 47.20 -63.41
C VAL A 55 20.94 45.96 -62.77
N ASP A 56 21.75 44.91 -62.64
CA ASP A 56 21.35 43.74 -61.85
C ASP A 56 21.40 44.10 -60.37
N LEU A 57 20.23 44.49 -59.85
CA LEU A 57 20.08 44.89 -58.45
C LEU A 57 20.29 43.70 -57.50
N GLU A 58 20.01 42.47 -57.94
CA GLU A 58 20.16 41.27 -57.11
C GLU A 58 21.65 40.92 -56.96
N ALA A 59 22.42 40.94 -58.04
CA ALA A 59 23.87 40.81 -57.97
C ALA A 59 24.52 41.97 -57.18
N LEU A 60 24.06 43.20 -57.35
CA LEU A 60 24.56 44.36 -56.59
C LEU A 60 24.22 44.26 -55.10
N GLN A 61 23.05 43.74 -54.76
CA GLN A 61 22.61 43.49 -53.38
C GLN A 61 23.44 42.38 -52.74
N MET A 62 23.79 41.33 -53.48
CA MET A 62 24.72 40.30 -53.00
C MET A 62 26.13 40.87 -52.77
N LEU A 63 26.59 41.83 -53.58
CA LEU A 63 27.90 42.46 -53.41
C LEU A 63 27.95 43.53 -52.29
N SER A 64 26.83 44.20 -52.02
CA SER A 64 26.76 45.30 -51.05
C SER A 64 26.41 44.82 -49.64
N GLY A 65 27.39 44.42 -48.83
CA GLY A 65 27.24 44.16 -47.37
C GLY A 65 26.30 43.01 -46.95
N ASN A 66 25.40 42.58 -47.84
CA ASN A 66 24.33 41.63 -47.58
C ASN A 66 24.83 40.18 -47.66
N ARG A 67 25.97 39.94 -48.32
CA ARG A 67 26.63 38.63 -48.33
C ARG A 67 26.89 38.08 -46.93
N ARG A 68 27.43 38.91 -46.02
CA ARG A 68 27.70 38.48 -44.64
C ARG A 68 26.41 38.14 -43.89
N LEU A 69 25.31 38.86 -44.18
CA LEU A 69 24.01 38.57 -43.59
C LEU A 69 23.45 37.24 -44.10
N GLU A 70 23.54 36.96 -45.40
CA GLU A 70 23.11 35.68 -45.98
C GLU A 70 23.97 34.51 -45.50
N GLU A 71 25.29 34.70 -45.37
CA GLU A 71 26.19 33.71 -44.76
C GLU A 71 25.78 33.40 -43.31
N LEU A 72 25.49 34.42 -42.50
CA LEU A 72 25.03 34.24 -41.11
C LEU A 72 23.65 33.56 -41.02
N LYS A 73 22.72 33.88 -41.93
CA LYS A 73 21.41 33.20 -42.00
C LYS A 73 21.59 31.73 -42.34
N HIS A 74 22.47 31.42 -43.28
CA HIS A 74 22.77 30.05 -43.66
C HIS A 74 23.45 29.29 -42.51
N GLU A 75 24.42 29.90 -41.83
CA GLU A 75 25.08 29.32 -40.66
C GLU A 75 24.10 29.06 -39.51
N LYS A 76 23.19 30.00 -39.25
CA LYS A 76 22.11 29.83 -38.27
C LYS A 76 21.25 28.60 -38.60
N LEU A 77 20.82 28.47 -39.86
CA LEU A 77 20.01 27.34 -40.31
C LEU A 77 20.73 26.00 -40.13
N LEU A 78 22.03 25.94 -40.43
CA LEU A 78 22.83 24.73 -40.22
C LEU A 78 22.93 24.38 -38.74
N LYS A 79 23.22 25.35 -37.88
CA LYS A 79 23.29 25.15 -36.42
C LYS A 79 21.93 24.74 -35.84
N GLU A 80 20.84 25.32 -36.30
CA GLU A 80 19.49 24.92 -35.87
C GLU A 80 19.18 23.47 -36.27
N ALA A 81 19.60 23.04 -37.46
CA ALA A 81 19.46 21.65 -37.90
C ALA A 81 20.33 20.68 -37.08
N GLU A 82 21.54 21.11 -36.69
CA GLU A 82 22.40 20.34 -35.79
C GLU A 82 21.80 20.20 -34.40
N TYR A 83 21.35 21.30 -33.78
CA TYR A 83 20.68 21.27 -32.49
C TYR A 83 19.38 20.47 -32.53
N ALA A 84 18.60 20.52 -33.61
CA ALA A 84 17.40 19.71 -33.75
C ALA A 84 17.71 18.21 -33.76
N LYS A 85 18.81 17.80 -34.42
CA LYS A 85 19.29 16.41 -34.39
C LYS A 85 19.79 16.03 -33.00
N GLU A 86 20.59 16.90 -32.38
CA GLU A 86 21.10 16.68 -31.03
C GLU A 86 19.93 16.47 -30.07
N VAL A 87 18.94 17.38 -30.05
CA VAL A 87 17.69 17.30 -29.26
C VAL A 87 16.93 15.99 -29.49
N GLN A 88 16.82 15.50 -30.72
CA GLN A 88 16.19 14.20 -30.99
C GLN A 88 17.01 13.01 -30.48
N GLN A 89 18.31 13.19 -30.34
CA GLN A 89 19.25 12.15 -29.94
C GLN A 89 19.45 12.09 -28.42
N TRP A 90 18.83 12.99 -27.65
CA TRP A 90 18.87 12.89 -26.20
C TRP A 90 18.06 11.67 -25.76
N ASP A 91 18.78 10.69 -25.21
CA ASP A 91 18.30 9.51 -24.47
C ASP A 91 17.38 9.84 -23.27
N VAL A 92 16.94 11.09 -23.10
CA VAL A 92 16.14 11.52 -21.96
C VAL A 92 14.77 10.86 -21.98
N GLU A 93 14.11 10.73 -23.14
CA GLU A 93 12.81 10.08 -23.20
C GLU A 93 12.93 8.56 -23.03
N GLU A 94 13.95 7.94 -23.62
CA GLU A 94 14.24 6.52 -23.42
C GLU A 94 14.61 6.22 -21.97
N ALA A 95 15.48 7.02 -21.35
CA ALA A 95 15.85 6.91 -19.94
C ALA A 95 14.64 7.12 -19.03
N ARG A 96 13.76 8.07 -19.37
CA ARG A 96 12.50 8.31 -18.62
C ARG A 96 11.56 7.11 -18.72
N GLN A 97 11.43 6.52 -19.90
CA GLN A 97 10.61 5.34 -20.13
C GLN A 97 11.16 4.13 -19.37
N ASN A 98 12.45 3.86 -19.49
CA ASN A 98 13.15 2.80 -18.76
C ASN A 98 13.00 2.97 -17.24
N LEU A 99 13.17 4.19 -16.73
CA LEU A 99 12.96 4.49 -15.31
C LEU A 99 11.51 4.22 -14.88
N MET A 100 10.53 4.60 -15.69
CA MET A 100 9.12 4.35 -15.41
C MET A 100 8.81 2.85 -15.35
N GLU A 101 9.33 2.07 -16.29
CA GLU A 101 9.14 0.63 -16.34
C GLU A 101 9.76 -0.07 -15.14
N VAL A 102 11.02 0.27 -14.80
CA VAL A 102 11.70 -0.29 -13.63
C VAL A 102 10.96 0.08 -12.35
N THR A 103 10.49 1.33 -12.22
CA THR A 103 9.74 1.78 -11.05
C THR A 103 8.40 1.04 -10.91
N ARG A 104 7.68 0.85 -12.01
CA ARG A 104 6.44 0.06 -12.04
C ARG A 104 6.69 -1.37 -11.60
N CYS A 105 7.65 -2.05 -12.22
CA CYS A 105 8.02 -3.43 -11.89
C CYS A 105 8.45 -3.57 -10.42
N ASN A 106 9.25 -2.64 -9.91
CA ASN A 106 9.67 -2.64 -8.51
C ASN A 106 8.47 -2.50 -7.57
N THR A 107 7.56 -1.58 -7.87
CA THR A 107 6.34 -1.37 -7.07
C THR A 107 5.44 -2.62 -7.06
N GLU A 108 5.31 -3.31 -8.20
CA GLU A 108 4.58 -4.58 -8.27
C GLU A 108 5.24 -5.69 -7.45
N HIS A 109 6.58 -5.79 -7.49
CA HIS A 109 7.31 -6.73 -6.66
C HIS A 109 7.15 -6.44 -5.17
N LEU A 110 7.21 -5.17 -4.76
CA LEU A 110 6.97 -4.76 -3.38
C LEU A 110 5.56 -5.13 -2.92
N ARG A 111 4.53 -4.88 -3.74
CA ARG A 111 3.15 -5.29 -3.44
C ARG A 111 3.02 -6.79 -3.24
N LYS A 112 3.60 -7.59 -4.14
CA LYS A 112 3.64 -9.06 -4.03
C LYS A 112 4.36 -9.51 -2.76
N ALA A 113 5.50 -8.91 -2.45
CA ALA A 113 6.28 -9.22 -1.25
C ALA A 113 5.49 -8.92 0.03
N THR A 114 4.79 -7.78 0.09
CA THR A 114 3.93 -7.42 1.23
C THR A 114 2.80 -8.44 1.40
N SER A 115 2.09 -8.79 0.33
CA SER A 115 1.02 -9.81 0.38
C SER A 115 1.53 -11.15 0.91
N LEU A 116 2.66 -11.63 0.39
CA LEU A 116 3.26 -12.88 0.85
C LEU A 116 3.70 -12.82 2.32
N LEU A 117 4.16 -11.66 2.78
CA LEU A 117 4.56 -11.44 4.16
C LEU A 117 3.36 -11.45 5.11
N GLU A 118 2.22 -10.91 4.68
CA GLU A 118 0.95 -10.99 5.40
C GLU A 118 0.43 -12.43 5.50
N GLU A 119 0.43 -13.17 4.38
CA GLU A 119 0.05 -14.59 4.35
C GLU A 119 0.95 -15.43 5.28
N LYS A 120 2.27 -15.19 5.22
CA LYS A 120 3.23 -15.85 6.12
C LYS A 120 2.90 -15.58 7.58
N LYS A 121 2.66 -14.32 7.97
CA LYS A 121 2.29 -13.96 9.34
C LYS A 121 1.00 -14.67 9.78
N GLU A 122 0.00 -14.74 8.91
CA GLU A 122 -1.26 -15.42 9.21
C GLU A 122 -1.03 -16.92 9.45
N LEU A 123 -0.21 -17.57 8.61
CA LEU A 123 0.14 -18.97 8.77
C LEU A 123 0.95 -19.23 10.04
N GLU A 124 1.90 -18.37 10.39
CA GLU A 124 2.66 -18.45 11.63
C GLU A 124 1.75 -18.34 12.86
N LEU A 125 0.78 -17.43 12.86
CA LEU A 125 -0.22 -17.30 13.92
C LEU A 125 -1.09 -18.56 14.04
N LYS A 126 -1.57 -19.09 12.91
CA LYS A 126 -2.34 -20.34 12.87
C LYS A 126 -1.52 -21.52 13.41
N LEU A 127 -0.24 -21.62 13.03
CA LEU A 127 0.66 -22.67 13.50
C LEU A 127 0.89 -22.56 15.00
N HIS A 128 1.21 -21.37 15.49
CA HIS A 128 1.44 -21.12 16.91
C HIS A 128 0.19 -21.44 17.75
N ALA A 129 -1.01 -21.06 17.28
CA ALA A 129 -2.27 -21.39 17.92
C ALA A 129 -2.49 -22.91 18.01
N ARG A 130 -2.19 -23.65 16.93
CA ARG A 130 -2.29 -25.13 16.90
C ARG A 130 -1.29 -25.78 17.84
N GLN A 131 -0.03 -25.33 17.83
CA GLN A 131 1.01 -25.84 18.75
C GLN A 131 0.62 -25.61 20.21
N LYS A 132 0.15 -24.39 20.55
CA LYS A 132 -0.32 -24.08 21.92
C LYS A 132 -1.50 -24.94 22.33
N LYS A 133 -2.46 -25.19 21.43
CA LYS A 133 -3.60 -26.08 21.68
C LYS A 133 -3.15 -27.53 21.92
N MET A 134 -2.30 -28.08 21.06
CA MET A 134 -1.77 -29.44 21.21
C MET A 134 -0.95 -29.60 22.49
N GLY A 135 -0.09 -28.63 22.81
CA GLY A 135 0.69 -28.63 24.04
C GLY A 135 -0.21 -28.72 25.27
N ARG A 136 -1.18 -27.80 25.40
CA ARG A 136 -2.14 -27.82 26.52
C ARG A 136 -2.91 -29.13 26.62
N GLN A 137 -3.36 -29.67 25.49
CA GLN A 137 -4.11 -30.93 25.48
C GLN A 137 -3.25 -32.10 25.98
N ARG A 138 -2.01 -32.25 25.48
CA ARG A 138 -1.09 -33.30 25.93
C ARG A 138 -0.81 -33.23 27.43
N PHE A 139 -0.58 -32.03 27.97
CA PHE A 139 -0.37 -31.86 29.41
C PHE A 139 -1.61 -32.22 30.24
N GLN A 140 -2.80 -31.82 29.77
CA GLN A 140 -4.05 -32.18 30.44
C GLN A 140 -4.33 -33.68 30.39
N ASP A 141 -4.13 -34.31 29.23
CA ASP A 141 -4.34 -35.75 29.05
C ASP A 141 -3.36 -36.56 29.91
N TYR A 142 -2.09 -36.16 29.95
CA TYR A 142 -1.08 -36.77 30.82
C TYR A 142 -1.48 -36.65 32.30
N ARG A 143 -1.87 -35.46 32.77
CA ARG A 143 -2.31 -35.26 34.16
C ARG A 143 -3.51 -36.15 34.49
N ARG A 144 -4.54 -36.17 33.62
CA ARG A 144 -5.72 -37.02 33.79
C ARG A 144 -5.38 -38.51 33.85
N HIS A 145 -4.38 -38.95 33.10
CA HIS A 145 -3.93 -40.34 33.12
C HIS A 145 -3.27 -40.69 34.45
N VAL A 146 -2.31 -39.86 34.90
CA VAL A 146 -1.63 -40.05 36.19
C VAL A 146 -2.63 -40.03 37.34
N ASP A 147 -3.55 -39.08 37.37
CA ASP A 147 -4.59 -38.99 38.39
C ASP A 147 -5.46 -40.27 38.44
N ARG A 148 -5.79 -40.84 37.27
CA ARG A 148 -6.56 -42.11 37.18
C ARG A 148 -5.76 -43.30 37.71
N GLU A 149 -4.48 -43.38 37.41
CA GLU A 149 -3.59 -44.44 37.91
C GLU A 149 -3.42 -44.33 39.42
N ASP A 150 -3.23 -43.13 39.96
CA ASP A 150 -3.14 -42.88 41.39
C ASP A 150 -4.42 -43.28 42.13
N VAL A 151 -5.58 -42.88 41.61
CA VAL A 151 -6.87 -43.28 42.17
C VAL A 151 -7.01 -44.80 42.18
N ARG A 152 -6.63 -45.50 41.10
CA ARG A 152 -6.68 -46.97 41.05
C ARG A 152 -5.75 -47.60 42.10
N ARG A 153 -4.52 -47.12 42.22
CA ARG A 153 -3.55 -47.59 43.24
C ARG A 153 -4.08 -47.39 44.65
N LEU A 154 -4.66 -46.23 44.94
CA LEU A 154 -5.27 -45.94 46.24
C LEU A 154 -6.46 -46.85 46.53
N GLN A 155 -7.32 -47.12 45.54
CA GLN A 155 -8.45 -48.04 45.69
C GLN A 155 -7.99 -49.46 46.01
N GLU A 156 -6.95 -49.95 45.33
CA GLU A 156 -6.34 -51.26 45.61
C GLU A 156 -5.78 -51.32 47.03
N LEU A 157 -5.05 -50.27 47.44
CA LEU A 157 -4.46 -50.18 48.77
C LEU A 157 -5.53 -50.16 49.87
N VAL A 158 -6.60 -49.38 49.70
CA VAL A 158 -7.74 -49.34 50.63
C VAL A 158 -8.39 -50.72 50.75
N LYS A 159 -8.57 -51.43 49.63
CA LYS A 159 -9.13 -52.78 49.62
C LYS A 159 -8.23 -53.79 50.35
N THR A 160 -6.92 -53.74 50.14
CA THR A 160 -5.99 -54.64 50.83
C THR A 160 -5.95 -54.33 52.33
N GLN A 161 -5.92 -53.06 52.73
CA GLN A 161 -5.92 -52.66 54.13
C GLN A 161 -7.24 -53.03 54.83
N SER A 162 -8.39 -52.90 54.15
CA SER A 162 -9.68 -53.30 54.74
C SER A 162 -9.71 -54.80 55.00
N GLN A 163 -9.23 -55.61 54.05
CA GLN A 163 -9.12 -57.06 54.21
C GLN A 163 -8.18 -57.46 55.35
N GLN A 164 -7.03 -56.78 55.46
CA GLN A 164 -6.08 -57.00 56.56
C GLN A 164 -6.71 -56.61 57.91
N ALA A 165 -7.42 -55.48 57.99
CA ALA A 165 -8.11 -55.06 59.20
C ALA A 165 -9.20 -56.06 59.61
N GLU A 166 -9.98 -56.59 58.66
CA GLU A 166 -10.97 -57.64 58.92
C GLU A 166 -10.32 -58.95 59.38
N ALA A 167 -9.17 -59.32 58.81
CA ALA A 167 -8.40 -60.49 59.26
C ALA A 167 -7.92 -60.31 60.71
N LEU A 168 -7.33 -59.16 61.04
CA LEU A 168 -6.89 -58.83 62.39
C LEU A 168 -8.06 -58.81 63.38
N ARG A 169 -9.21 -58.24 63.02
CA ARG A 169 -10.43 -58.27 63.87
C ARG A 169 -10.91 -59.69 64.15
N ARG A 170 -10.82 -60.59 63.17
CA ARG A 170 -11.14 -62.01 63.35
C ARG A 170 -10.16 -62.70 64.29
N GLU A 171 -8.86 -62.42 64.14
CA GLU A 171 -7.82 -62.96 65.02
C GLU A 171 -7.98 -62.47 66.47
N ILE A 172 -8.17 -61.17 66.68
CA ILE A 172 -8.42 -60.58 68.01
C ILE A 172 -9.66 -61.21 68.64
N SER A 173 -10.76 -61.35 67.90
CA SER A 173 -11.98 -62.01 68.38
C SER A 173 -11.68 -63.46 68.82
N LEU A 174 -10.92 -64.22 68.02
CA LEU A 174 -10.56 -65.60 68.33
C LEU A 174 -9.67 -65.70 69.58
N LEU A 175 -8.68 -64.82 69.72
CA LEU A 175 -7.76 -64.78 70.87
C LEU A 175 -8.49 -64.34 72.14
N SER A 176 -9.39 -63.37 72.04
CA SER A 176 -10.21 -62.86 73.16
C SER A 176 -11.15 -63.94 73.73
N CYS A 177 -11.60 -64.90 72.90
CA CYS A 177 -12.40 -66.04 73.36
C CYS A 177 -11.57 -67.16 74.03
N LYS A 178 -10.25 -67.19 73.83
CA LYS A 178 -9.35 -68.25 74.34
C LYS A 178 -8.56 -67.84 75.59
N GLY A 179 -8.40 -66.54 75.85
CA GLY A 179 -7.85 -66.00 77.10
C GLY A 179 -8.90 -65.17 77.82
N GLY A 180 -9.43 -65.67 78.93
CA GLY A 180 -10.40 -64.94 79.75
C GLY A 180 -9.84 -63.60 80.28
N HIS A 181 -10.74 -62.62 80.40
CA HIS A 181 -10.60 -61.34 81.10
C HIS A 181 -9.20 -60.67 81.10
N VAL A 182 -8.99 -59.74 80.18
CA VAL A 182 -8.14 -58.58 80.47
C VAL A 182 -9.09 -57.44 80.86
N LEU A 183 -9.17 -57.18 82.17
CA LEU A 183 -9.78 -55.98 82.73
C LEU A 183 -9.15 -54.73 82.10
N PRO A 184 -9.90 -53.62 81.97
CA PRO A 184 -9.33 -52.34 81.56
C PRO A 184 -8.29 -51.90 82.60
N PRO A 185 -7.07 -51.47 82.22
CA PRO A 185 -6.25 -50.67 83.12
C PRO A 185 -6.99 -49.35 83.37
N ASP A 186 -7.25 -49.06 84.63
CA ASP A 186 -7.85 -47.82 85.09
C ASP A 186 -7.11 -46.58 84.56
N GLN A 187 -7.92 -45.54 84.32
CA GLN A 187 -7.60 -44.15 83.98
C GLN A 187 -6.12 -43.74 84.08
N THR A 188 -5.50 -43.48 82.93
CA THR A 188 -4.44 -42.46 82.83
C THR A 188 -4.87 -41.39 81.85
N ARG A 189 -5.01 -40.18 82.40
CA ARG A 189 -5.38 -38.91 81.78
C ARG A 189 -4.86 -38.76 80.36
N LEU A 190 -5.74 -38.36 79.44
CA LEU A 190 -5.34 -37.72 78.20
C LEU A 190 -4.48 -36.48 78.53
N PRO A 191 -3.21 -36.41 78.09
CA PRO A 191 -2.53 -35.14 77.97
C PRO A 191 -3.23 -34.35 76.84
N PRO A 192 -3.41 -33.03 76.96
CA PRO A 192 -3.99 -32.23 75.89
C PRO A 192 -3.09 -32.38 74.66
N LEU A 193 -3.64 -32.89 73.55
CA LEU A 193 -2.99 -32.71 72.27
C LEU A 193 -3.04 -31.21 71.98
N LEU A 194 -1.90 -30.58 72.24
CA LEU A 194 -1.50 -29.28 71.75
C LEU A 194 -2.05 -29.11 70.33
N ILE A 195 -3.04 -28.23 70.21
CA ILE A 195 -3.32 -27.53 68.98
C ILE A 195 -2.00 -26.86 68.62
N HIS A 196 -1.29 -27.38 67.63
CA HIS A 196 -0.25 -26.63 66.96
C HIS A 196 -0.88 -25.97 65.74
N PRO A 197 -1.09 -24.63 65.77
CA PRO A 197 -1.66 -23.89 64.67
C PRO A 197 -0.56 -23.52 63.67
N SER A 198 -0.73 -23.95 62.42
CA SER A 198 -0.11 -23.34 61.23
C SER A 198 -0.71 -24.03 60.00
N MET A 199 -1.36 -23.38 59.04
CA MET A 199 -1.64 -21.98 58.80
C MET A 199 -2.94 -21.92 57.98
N ILE A 200 -3.64 -20.83 58.23
CA ILE A 200 -4.82 -20.31 57.58
C ILE A 200 -4.70 -20.34 56.04
N TYR A 201 -5.68 -20.91 55.36
CA TYR A 201 -6.16 -20.36 54.10
C TYR A 201 -7.63 -19.97 54.30
N THR A 202 -7.83 -18.71 54.63
CA THR A 202 -9.13 -18.03 54.65
C THR A 202 -9.83 -18.20 53.30
N PRO A 203 -11.12 -18.59 53.28
CA PRO A 203 -11.96 -18.35 52.12
C PRO A 203 -12.43 -16.89 52.18
N LEU A 204 -11.86 -16.02 51.34
CA LEU A 204 -12.44 -14.69 51.15
C LEU A 204 -13.54 -14.79 50.09
N ASN A 205 -14.76 -14.65 50.59
CA ASN A 205 -16.01 -14.61 49.84
C ASN A 205 -15.99 -13.52 48.74
N PRO A 206 -16.69 -13.72 47.61
CA PRO A 206 -16.92 -12.69 46.62
C PRO A 206 -18.29 -12.03 46.85
N HIS A 207 -18.35 -10.81 47.37
CA HIS A 207 -19.30 -9.78 46.90
C HIS A 207 -19.09 -8.40 47.56
N GLU A 208 -19.35 -7.36 46.74
CA GLU A 208 -19.50 -5.93 47.07
C GLU A 208 -18.21 -5.16 47.40
N GLY A 209 -17.83 -4.07 46.72
CA GLY A 209 -18.56 -3.09 45.94
C GLY A 209 -18.20 -1.70 46.47
N ARG A 210 -18.05 -0.72 45.57
CA ARG A 210 -17.82 0.74 45.83
C ARG A 210 -16.33 1.08 46.11
N GLY A 211 -15.69 2.04 45.48
CA GLY A 211 -16.03 3.04 44.46
C GLY A 211 -14.88 4.07 44.41
N GLY A 212 -14.78 4.82 43.31
CA GLY A 212 -14.11 6.13 43.32
C GLY A 212 -12.93 6.30 42.34
N LEU A 213 -13.23 7.04 41.26
CA LEU A 213 -12.41 8.07 40.58
C LEU A 213 -11.09 7.57 39.94
N GLU A 214 -10.79 7.81 38.66
CA GLU A 214 -10.79 9.11 38.01
C GLU A 214 -11.06 9.01 36.50
N SER A 215 -11.77 10.03 36.04
CA SER A 215 -11.85 10.55 34.68
C SER A 215 -10.46 10.73 34.05
N ILE A 216 -10.35 10.61 32.72
CA ILE A 216 -9.88 11.70 31.82
C ILE A 216 -9.84 11.20 30.37
N SER A 217 -10.57 11.96 29.55
CA SER A 217 -10.42 12.25 28.13
C SER A 217 -10.35 11.14 27.07
N ALA A 218 -11.44 11.10 26.31
CA ALA A 218 -11.35 11.12 24.86
C ALA A 218 -10.47 12.29 24.39
N ASP A 219 -9.56 12.02 23.46
CA ASP A 219 -9.26 13.00 22.42
C ASP A 219 -9.01 12.28 21.09
N SER A 220 -9.43 12.96 20.04
CA SER A 220 -9.53 12.51 18.65
C SER A 220 -8.20 12.69 17.93
N GLY A 221 -8.00 11.96 16.83
CA GLY A 221 -6.89 12.15 15.89
C GLY A 221 -6.78 11.01 14.90
#